data_AF-A0A7Y5DD45-F1
#
_entry.id   AF-A0A7Y5DD45-F1
#
_cell.length_a   1.000
_cell.length_b   1.000
_cell.length_c   1.000
_cell.angle_alpha   90.00
_cell.angle_beta   90.00
_cell.angle_gamma   90.00
#
_symmetry.space_group_name_H-M   'P 1'
#
loop_
_entity.id
_entity.type
_entity.pdbx_description
1 polymer ?
#
loop_
_entity_poly.entity_id
_entity_poly.type
_entity_poly.pdbx_seq_one_letter_code
_entity_poly.pdbx_strand_id
1 'polypeptide(L)'
;MKKILFPLATAIFFSANAIAQSSGIFPGEPFNGMQVNYSITGATISKYTDVPGYTWTRSLVVTDIQKGSTLGISGSLQAGGLGCTVTVSVSAGNKTSSGTYEVKPGTPMNFQQEVAIPKDAAAANISVNMNGHYSMGGGSRGVVVQGGWDGKWGAQNKTAEPDKYKPAPSKVAILKDLLKIYGDESKIPRGLVSNGPDNNKLWWFDNKYDDYTCGAYQSRVLGMLDNIKYGNDPEQKKLLEGYEYGPIQANCGVTPGGHQAVVIYPKGTDWRETGTVLDPWPEQKSKSYTIEEWKKIFPYGVNPSGYYKGQYPICGGSGYTDPRKTELTTQETNWYKSLAKKRQEVYKNIKDLTERKRRMKIDYMNRNIDTRAAADCPLNMYIKDANGRISGFPGGVLRTEIEDVSVNTFQLADGTYWTELAYPSNAGYNIILKGTGNGAAEVYSGFYMQDEPAGRAVYKYSLPVSNGKEYMLNQAGENTAIKITNDVKNKRAAINGVKIASASDEGNEITNAGKEEKIYDNGNIYGVNNGPVSATQFAVTQTTFITRIENYHYFNNGKQPGTITLVNAWGKKIGPWQASGTLGQGGVQNAYWVVRPNISLPPGKYTVLDSDPASWSTNTQSANKGFTTVWGYTQ
;
A
#
# COMPACT_ATOMS: atom_id res chain seq x y z
N MET A 1 -82.19 -6.67 -62.94
CA MET A 1 -81.64 -5.47 -62.27
C MET A 1 -80.22 -5.76 -61.80
N LYS A 2 -79.38 -4.72 -61.72
CA LYS A 2 -77.91 -4.71 -61.81
C LYS A 2 -77.15 -5.42 -60.66
N LYS A 3 -75.99 -5.97 -61.03
CA LYS A 3 -74.82 -6.35 -60.20
C LYS A 3 -74.38 -5.21 -59.25
N ILE A 4 -73.68 -5.54 -58.16
CA ILE A 4 -72.36 -5.02 -57.77
C ILE A 4 -71.86 -5.72 -56.47
N LEU A 5 -70.60 -6.20 -56.50
CA LEU A 5 -69.75 -6.64 -55.37
C LEU A 5 -69.37 -5.46 -54.45
N PHE A 6 -69.09 -5.70 -53.16
CA PHE A 6 -67.93 -5.16 -52.39
C PHE A 6 -67.91 -5.72 -50.93
N PRO A 7 -66.80 -5.66 -50.16
CA PRO A 7 -65.99 -6.84 -49.82
C PRO A 7 -66.00 -7.21 -48.33
N LEU A 8 -65.43 -8.40 -48.04
CA LEU A 8 -64.92 -8.81 -46.74
C LEU A 8 -63.87 -7.79 -46.25
N ALA A 9 -64.12 -7.13 -45.11
CA ALA A 9 -63.10 -6.40 -44.37
C ALA A 9 -62.88 -7.10 -43.03
N THR A 10 -61.84 -7.93 -42.98
CA THR A 10 -61.25 -8.44 -41.75
C THR A 10 -60.70 -7.27 -40.96
N ALA A 11 -61.38 -6.84 -39.90
CA ALA A 11 -60.81 -5.94 -38.91
C ALA A 11 -59.77 -6.73 -38.10
N ILE A 12 -58.51 -6.61 -38.51
CA ILE A 12 -57.35 -6.97 -37.69
C ILE A 12 -57.38 -6.04 -36.48
N PHE A 13 -57.76 -6.56 -35.31
CA PHE A 13 -57.39 -5.92 -34.06
C PHE A 13 -55.86 -5.87 -34.02
N PHE A 14 -55.28 -4.68 -34.14
CA PHE A 14 -53.91 -4.45 -33.70
C PHE A 14 -53.91 -4.68 -32.19
N SER A 15 -53.52 -5.88 -31.78
CA SER A 15 -53.06 -6.13 -30.43
C SER A 15 -51.95 -5.13 -30.14
N ALA A 16 -52.16 -4.27 -29.15
CA ALA A 16 -51.06 -3.52 -28.54
C ALA A 16 -49.99 -4.55 -28.18
N ASN A 17 -48.84 -4.49 -28.86
CA ASN A 17 -47.70 -5.35 -28.59
C ASN A 17 -47.26 -5.10 -27.14
N ALA A 18 -47.75 -5.93 -26.22
CA ALA A 18 -47.17 -6.05 -24.90
C ALA A 18 -45.73 -6.53 -25.11
N ILE A 19 -44.77 -5.61 -24.96
CA ILE A 19 -43.37 -5.98 -24.97
C ILE A 19 -43.15 -6.90 -23.77
N ALA A 20 -42.53 -8.04 -24.02
CA ALA A 20 -42.27 -9.06 -23.02
C ALA A 20 -41.54 -8.44 -21.82
N GLN A 21 -42.11 -8.63 -20.63
CA GLN A 21 -41.49 -8.29 -19.36
C GLN A 21 -40.14 -9.03 -19.25
N SER A 22 -39.05 -8.28 -19.07
CA SER A 22 -37.72 -8.87 -18.94
C SER A 22 -37.38 -9.03 -17.46
N SER A 23 -37.16 -10.26 -17.00
CA SER A 23 -36.77 -10.56 -15.61
C SER A 23 -35.38 -11.17 -15.54
N GLY A 24 -34.70 -10.97 -14.41
CA GLY A 24 -33.41 -11.60 -14.17
C GLY A 24 -33.01 -11.63 -12.71
N ILE A 25 -32.16 -12.59 -12.37
CA ILE A 25 -31.46 -12.66 -11.09
C ILE A 25 -29.99 -12.33 -11.35
N PHE A 26 -29.40 -11.48 -10.52
CA PHE A 26 -27.99 -11.10 -10.60
C PHE A 26 -27.38 -10.80 -9.23
N PRO A 27 -26.20 -11.37 -8.90
CA PRO A 27 -25.54 -12.45 -9.63
C PRO A 27 -26.33 -13.75 -9.55
N GLY A 28 -25.95 -14.78 -10.33
CA GLY A 28 -26.61 -16.09 -10.25
C GLY A 28 -26.55 -16.71 -8.84
N GLU A 29 -25.43 -16.47 -8.14
CA GLU A 29 -25.25 -16.77 -6.72
C GLU A 29 -24.97 -15.46 -5.95
N PRO A 30 -25.30 -15.35 -4.64
CA PRO A 30 -25.11 -14.10 -3.90
C PRO A 30 -23.64 -13.69 -3.77
N PHE A 31 -23.28 -12.49 -4.22
CA PHE A 31 -21.94 -11.92 -4.10
C PHE A 31 -21.79 -11.21 -2.75
N ASN A 32 -20.98 -11.76 -1.84
CA ASN A 32 -20.91 -11.29 -0.44
C ASN A 32 -22.31 -11.23 0.23
N GLY A 33 -23.19 -12.16 -0.15
CA GLY A 33 -24.58 -12.18 0.28
C GLY A 33 -25.51 -11.19 -0.45
N MET A 34 -24.98 -10.35 -1.36
CA MET A 34 -25.77 -9.43 -2.17
C MET A 34 -26.30 -10.10 -3.45
N GLN A 35 -27.60 -9.95 -3.71
CA GLN A 35 -28.23 -10.37 -4.96
C GLN A 35 -29.49 -9.55 -5.20
N VAL A 36 -29.77 -9.24 -6.47
CA VAL A 36 -31.01 -8.63 -6.92
C VAL A 36 -31.76 -9.60 -7.83
N ASN A 37 -33.04 -9.79 -7.56
CA ASN A 37 -34.01 -10.35 -8.48
C ASN A 37 -34.87 -9.20 -9.00
N TYR A 38 -34.92 -8.97 -10.30
CA TYR A 38 -35.59 -7.81 -10.88
C TYR A 38 -36.45 -8.17 -12.08
N SER A 39 -37.38 -7.28 -12.37
CA SER A 39 -38.24 -7.30 -13.54
C SER A 39 -38.38 -5.89 -14.12
N ILE A 40 -38.31 -5.79 -15.44
CA ILE A 40 -38.31 -4.54 -16.20
C ILE A 40 -39.54 -4.49 -17.08
N THR A 41 -40.21 -3.33 -17.08
CA THR A 41 -41.37 -3.01 -17.90
C THR A 41 -41.09 -1.81 -18.80
N GLY A 42 -41.76 -1.73 -19.95
CA GLY A 42 -41.63 -0.60 -20.88
C GLY A 42 -40.35 -0.55 -21.72
N ALA A 43 -39.50 -1.57 -21.64
CA ALA A 43 -38.25 -1.68 -22.39
C ALA A 43 -38.02 -3.11 -22.92
N THR A 44 -37.51 -3.22 -24.15
CA THR A 44 -37.09 -4.49 -24.75
C THR A 44 -35.63 -4.75 -24.43
N ILE A 45 -35.35 -5.81 -23.67
CA ILE A 45 -33.99 -6.27 -23.38
C ILE A 45 -33.65 -7.43 -24.32
N SER A 46 -32.67 -7.23 -25.20
CA SER A 46 -32.28 -8.24 -26.19
C SER A 46 -31.26 -9.25 -25.65
N LYS A 47 -30.36 -8.77 -24.79
CA LYS A 47 -29.31 -9.55 -24.12
C LYS A 47 -28.74 -8.76 -22.95
N TYR A 48 -27.89 -9.41 -22.18
CA TYR A 48 -27.12 -8.77 -21.12
C TYR A 48 -25.69 -9.30 -21.10
N THR A 49 -24.80 -8.55 -20.47
CA THR A 49 -23.40 -8.92 -20.23
C THR A 49 -23.10 -8.77 -18.75
N ASP A 50 -22.59 -9.84 -18.14
CA ASP A 50 -22.19 -9.86 -16.73
C ASP A 50 -20.67 -9.75 -16.62
N VAL A 51 -20.20 -8.82 -15.77
CA VAL A 51 -18.78 -8.55 -15.49
C VAL A 51 -18.55 -8.73 -13.99
N PRO A 52 -17.86 -9.81 -13.56
CA PRO A 52 -17.49 -10.00 -12.16
C PRO A 52 -16.33 -9.07 -11.76
N GLY A 53 -16.28 -8.63 -10.50
CA GLY A 53 -15.23 -7.74 -9.97
C GLY A 53 -15.43 -7.40 -8.50
N TYR A 54 -14.81 -6.31 -8.00
CA TYR A 54 -15.15 -5.73 -6.68
C TYR A 54 -16.59 -5.20 -6.65
N THR A 55 -17.08 -4.74 -7.80
CA THR A 55 -18.50 -4.52 -8.08
C THR A 55 -18.90 -5.40 -9.26
N TRP A 56 -19.76 -6.37 -9.03
CA TRP A 56 -20.32 -7.20 -10.08
C TRP A 56 -21.31 -6.37 -10.88
N THR A 57 -21.17 -6.32 -12.20
CA THR A 57 -22.01 -5.47 -13.05
C THR A 57 -22.71 -6.30 -14.12
N ARG A 58 -24.02 -6.22 -14.20
CA ARG A 58 -24.82 -6.65 -15.34
C ARG A 58 -25.18 -5.44 -16.19
N SER A 59 -24.74 -5.43 -17.44
CA SER A 59 -25.11 -4.43 -18.43
C SER A 59 -26.15 -5.00 -19.38
N LEU A 60 -27.33 -4.39 -19.41
CA LEU A 60 -28.47 -4.77 -20.24
C LEU A 60 -28.41 -4.03 -21.58
N VAL A 61 -28.68 -4.75 -22.67
CA VAL A 61 -28.81 -4.16 -24.01
C VAL A 61 -30.28 -3.86 -24.27
N VAL A 62 -30.66 -2.60 -24.05
CA VAL A 62 -32.01 -2.09 -24.31
C VAL A 62 -32.12 -1.72 -25.78
N THR A 63 -32.92 -2.46 -26.55
CA THR A 63 -33.05 -2.23 -28.00
C THR A 63 -34.20 -1.32 -28.36
N ASP A 64 -35.22 -1.24 -27.50
CA ASP A 64 -36.40 -0.44 -27.73
C ASP A 64 -37.09 -0.05 -26.41
N ILE A 65 -37.86 1.03 -26.43
CA ILE A 65 -38.69 1.48 -25.32
C ILE A 65 -40.13 1.79 -25.78
N GLN A 66 -41.10 1.52 -24.93
CA GLN A 66 -42.52 1.77 -25.22
C GLN A 66 -42.87 3.25 -25.01
N LYS A 67 -42.59 4.09 -26.01
CA LYS A 67 -42.94 5.52 -25.99
C LYS A 67 -44.44 5.71 -25.71
N GLY A 68 -44.77 6.60 -24.77
CA GLY A 68 -46.15 6.84 -24.32
C GLY A 68 -46.66 5.86 -23.25
N SER A 69 -45.81 4.94 -22.78
CA SER A 69 -46.08 4.00 -21.68
C SER A 69 -45.27 4.35 -20.42
N THR A 70 -45.06 3.40 -19.52
CA THR A 70 -44.25 3.51 -18.30
C THR A 70 -43.01 2.62 -18.39
N LEU A 71 -41.83 3.20 -18.10
CA LEU A 71 -40.58 2.48 -17.88
C LEU A 71 -40.46 2.16 -16.40
N GLY A 72 -40.23 0.91 -16.04
CA GLY A 72 -40.12 0.52 -14.65
C GLY A 72 -39.11 -0.59 -14.39
N ILE A 73 -38.60 -0.63 -13.16
CA ILE A 73 -37.88 -1.76 -12.60
C ILE A 73 -38.41 -2.06 -11.19
N SER A 74 -38.73 -3.32 -10.93
CA SER A 74 -39.21 -3.79 -9.63
C SER A 74 -38.58 -5.12 -9.28
N GLY A 75 -38.55 -5.49 -8.00
CA GLY A 75 -37.96 -6.77 -7.62
C GLY A 75 -37.70 -6.91 -6.14
N SER A 76 -36.83 -7.85 -5.80
CA SER A 76 -36.34 -8.09 -4.45
C SER A 76 -34.81 -8.00 -4.35
N LEU A 77 -34.35 -7.58 -3.17
CA LEU A 77 -32.97 -7.37 -2.80
C LEU A 77 -32.65 -8.24 -1.59
N GLN A 78 -31.47 -8.86 -1.59
CA GLN A 78 -30.93 -9.53 -0.42
C GLN A 78 -29.48 -9.13 -0.17
N ALA A 79 -29.06 -9.19 1.09
CA ALA A 79 -27.71 -8.89 1.54
C ALA A 79 -27.26 -9.86 2.64
N GLY A 80 -25.96 -10.07 2.78
CA GLY A 80 -25.33 -10.78 3.90
C GLY A 80 -24.38 -9.87 4.67
N GLY A 81 -23.59 -10.43 5.60
CA GLY A 81 -22.57 -9.67 6.32
C GLY A 81 -23.16 -8.59 7.23
N LEU A 82 -22.83 -7.32 6.98
CA LEU A 82 -23.38 -6.16 7.70
C LEU A 82 -24.55 -5.46 6.98
N GLY A 83 -24.93 -5.95 5.79
CA GLY A 83 -25.97 -5.36 4.96
C GLY A 83 -25.40 -4.57 3.78
N CYS A 84 -26.27 -3.85 3.08
CA CYS A 84 -25.89 -2.98 1.97
C CYS A 84 -26.86 -1.81 1.79
N THR A 85 -26.36 -0.71 1.24
CA THR A 85 -27.17 0.40 0.73
C THR A 85 -27.43 0.17 -0.75
N VAL A 86 -28.68 0.25 -1.20
CA VAL A 86 -29.07 0.06 -2.60
C VAL A 86 -29.68 1.33 -3.16
N THR A 87 -29.19 1.81 -4.28
CA THR A 87 -29.83 2.91 -5.04
C THR A 87 -30.43 2.36 -6.32
N VAL A 88 -31.71 2.63 -6.55
CA VAL A 88 -32.44 2.28 -7.77
C VAL A 88 -32.79 3.58 -8.49
N SER A 89 -32.58 3.64 -9.81
CA SER A 89 -32.97 4.77 -10.63
C SER A 89 -33.52 4.34 -11.99
N VAL A 90 -34.53 5.07 -12.46
CA VAL A 90 -35.12 4.92 -13.79
C VAL A 90 -35.28 6.31 -14.38
N SER A 91 -34.94 6.49 -15.65
CA SER A 91 -35.14 7.75 -16.38
C SER A 91 -35.60 7.52 -17.81
N ALA A 92 -36.40 8.45 -18.33
CA ALA A 92 -36.84 8.48 -19.73
C ALA A 92 -37.03 9.95 -20.17
N GLY A 93 -36.27 10.39 -21.17
CA GLY A 93 -36.23 11.80 -21.56
C GLY A 93 -35.76 12.69 -20.41
N ASN A 94 -36.58 13.68 -20.04
CA ASN A 94 -36.32 14.59 -18.92
C ASN A 94 -36.90 14.13 -17.57
N LYS A 95 -37.50 12.93 -17.51
CA LYS A 95 -38.11 12.40 -16.29
C LYS A 95 -37.19 11.38 -15.63
N THR A 96 -37.10 11.45 -14.30
CA THR A 96 -36.30 10.54 -13.47
C THR A 96 -37.05 10.19 -12.20
N SER A 97 -36.96 8.93 -11.78
CA SER A 97 -37.35 8.44 -10.46
C SER A 97 -36.16 7.70 -9.83
N SER A 98 -35.89 7.95 -8.56
CA SER A 98 -34.82 7.25 -7.83
C SER A 98 -35.20 7.05 -6.37
N GLY A 99 -34.68 5.98 -5.76
CA GLY A 99 -34.86 5.70 -4.34
C GLY A 99 -33.69 4.91 -3.78
N THR A 100 -33.47 5.07 -2.48
CA THR A 100 -32.42 4.42 -1.72
C THR A 100 -33.01 3.50 -0.67
N TYR A 101 -32.46 2.30 -0.55
CA TYR A 101 -32.96 1.21 0.29
C TYR A 101 -31.82 0.67 1.16
N GLU A 102 -32.09 0.35 2.42
CA GLU A 102 -31.13 -0.26 3.34
C GLU A 102 -31.50 -1.72 3.58
N VAL A 103 -30.66 -2.64 3.12
CA VAL A 103 -30.93 -4.09 3.18
C VAL A 103 -30.11 -4.70 4.30
N LYS A 104 -30.79 -5.20 5.33
CA LYS A 104 -30.16 -5.87 6.47
C LYS A 104 -29.83 -7.33 6.15
N PRO A 105 -28.78 -7.92 6.77
CA PRO A 105 -28.42 -9.32 6.60
C PRO A 105 -29.61 -10.25 6.87
N GLY A 106 -29.88 -11.17 5.93
CA GLY A 106 -30.94 -12.18 6.08
C GLY A 106 -32.38 -11.64 6.06
N THR A 107 -32.58 -10.36 5.76
CA THR A 107 -33.92 -9.74 5.64
C THR A 107 -34.12 -9.20 4.23
N PRO A 108 -34.66 -10.01 3.28
CA PRO A 108 -34.93 -9.54 1.92
C PRO A 108 -35.93 -8.38 1.90
N MET A 109 -35.78 -7.48 0.92
CA MET A 109 -36.62 -6.29 0.74
C MET A 109 -37.09 -6.17 -0.70
N ASN A 110 -38.33 -5.70 -0.91
CA ASN A 110 -38.82 -5.39 -2.25
C ASN A 110 -38.58 -3.92 -2.62
N PHE A 111 -38.39 -3.66 -3.92
CA PHE A 111 -38.26 -2.32 -4.47
C PHE A 111 -39.09 -2.17 -5.75
N GLN A 112 -39.45 -0.92 -6.06
CA GLN A 112 -40.05 -0.54 -7.34
C GLN A 112 -39.66 0.89 -7.67
N GLN A 113 -39.30 1.14 -8.92
CA GLN A 113 -39.19 2.49 -9.46
C GLN A 113 -39.70 2.57 -10.89
N GLU A 114 -40.38 3.66 -11.21
CA GLU A 114 -41.00 3.86 -12.52
C GLU A 114 -41.07 5.33 -12.93
N VAL A 115 -41.10 5.56 -14.24
CA VAL A 115 -41.34 6.87 -14.87
C VAL A 115 -42.16 6.71 -16.14
N ALA A 116 -43.03 7.67 -16.43
CA ALA A 116 -43.69 7.74 -17.74
C ALA A 116 -42.67 8.02 -18.84
N ILE A 117 -42.73 7.30 -19.97
CA ILE A 117 -41.88 7.49 -21.15
C ILE A 117 -42.51 8.55 -22.06
N PRO A 118 -41.92 9.74 -22.22
CA PRO A 118 -42.42 10.75 -23.16
C PRO A 118 -42.47 10.22 -24.60
N LYS A 119 -43.44 10.65 -25.41
CA LYS A 119 -43.55 10.24 -26.83
C LYS A 119 -42.33 10.66 -27.65
N ASP A 120 -41.69 11.75 -27.24
CA ASP A 120 -40.48 12.33 -27.82
C ASP A 120 -39.19 11.89 -27.10
N ALA A 121 -39.26 10.91 -26.18
CA ALA A 121 -38.08 10.43 -25.45
C ALA A 121 -36.94 10.07 -26.41
N ALA A 122 -35.80 10.73 -26.21
CA ALA A 122 -34.58 10.49 -26.97
C ALA A 122 -33.64 9.50 -26.27
N ALA A 123 -33.81 9.28 -24.97
CA ALA A 123 -33.02 8.33 -24.20
C ALA A 123 -33.82 7.78 -23.00
N ALA A 124 -33.40 6.64 -22.47
CA ALA A 124 -33.91 6.03 -21.25
C ALA A 124 -32.83 5.25 -20.52
N ASN A 125 -32.87 5.20 -19.19
CA ASN A 125 -31.91 4.43 -18.38
C ASN A 125 -32.60 3.72 -17.21
N ILE A 126 -32.04 2.58 -16.83
CA ILE A 126 -32.40 1.80 -15.64
C ILE A 126 -31.09 1.47 -14.90
N SER A 127 -31.08 1.61 -13.58
CA SER A 127 -29.95 1.20 -12.74
C SER A 127 -30.41 0.70 -11.37
N VAL A 128 -29.82 -0.38 -10.90
CA VAL A 128 -29.80 -0.86 -9.51
C VAL A 128 -28.34 -0.92 -9.09
N ASN A 129 -27.97 -0.26 -8.00
CA ASN A 129 -26.61 -0.25 -7.48
C ASN A 129 -26.64 -0.61 -5.99
N MET A 130 -26.23 -1.82 -5.66
CA MET A 130 -26.07 -2.32 -4.29
C MET A 130 -24.62 -2.11 -3.84
N ASN A 131 -24.40 -1.45 -2.71
CA ASN A 131 -23.08 -1.21 -2.12
C ASN A 131 -23.01 -1.79 -0.71
N GLY A 132 -22.16 -2.79 -0.52
CA GLY A 132 -22.03 -3.55 0.72
C GLY A 132 -21.44 -2.73 1.87
N HIS A 133 -21.87 -3.02 3.09
CA HIS A 133 -21.31 -2.46 4.31
C HIS A 133 -20.20 -3.38 4.85
N TYR A 134 -19.08 -2.79 5.27
CA TYR A 134 -17.92 -3.53 5.76
C TYR A 134 -17.36 -2.88 7.02
N SER A 135 -17.16 -3.69 8.07
CA SER A 135 -16.44 -3.25 9.27
C SER A 135 -14.96 -3.16 8.89
N MET A 136 -14.37 -1.96 8.96
CA MET A 136 -12.94 -1.68 8.71
C MET A 136 -12.55 -1.38 7.24
N GLY A 137 -13.12 -0.32 6.65
CA GLY A 137 -12.49 0.41 5.53
C GLY A 137 -12.34 -0.32 4.19
N GLY A 138 -13.16 -1.34 3.91
CA GLY A 138 -13.03 -2.24 2.74
C GLY A 138 -13.31 -1.67 1.34
N GLY A 139 -13.44 -0.35 1.18
CA GLY A 139 -13.85 0.29 -0.08
C GLY A 139 -15.32 0.02 -0.46
N SER A 140 -15.79 0.64 -1.55
CA SER A 140 -17.11 0.36 -2.12
C SER A 140 -17.05 -0.92 -2.97
N ARG A 141 -17.88 -1.91 -2.64
CA ARG A 141 -18.00 -3.19 -3.34
C ARG A 141 -19.47 -3.51 -3.49
N GLY A 142 -19.87 -4.05 -4.64
CA GLY A 142 -21.29 -4.02 -4.96
C GLY A 142 -21.82 -4.99 -6.01
N VAL A 143 -23.12 -4.88 -6.24
CA VAL A 143 -23.85 -5.52 -7.34
C VAL A 143 -24.57 -4.42 -8.10
N VAL A 144 -24.31 -4.29 -9.40
CA VAL A 144 -24.91 -3.30 -10.27
C VAL A 144 -25.66 -4.00 -11.40
N VAL A 145 -26.89 -3.59 -11.66
CA VAL A 145 -27.64 -3.92 -12.88
C VAL A 145 -27.93 -2.60 -13.57
N GLN A 146 -27.52 -2.42 -14.82
CA GLN A 146 -27.70 -1.17 -15.53
C GLN A 146 -28.04 -1.39 -17.01
N GLY A 147 -28.82 -0.49 -17.60
CA GLY A 147 -29.16 -0.52 -19.02
C GLY A 147 -29.57 0.86 -19.50
N GLY A 148 -29.21 1.19 -20.74
CA GLY A 148 -29.55 2.47 -21.36
C GLY A 148 -30.02 2.28 -22.81
N TRP A 149 -30.85 3.21 -23.26
CA TRP A 149 -31.31 3.36 -24.64
C TRP A 149 -31.10 4.82 -25.05
N ASP A 150 -30.60 5.08 -26.25
CA ASP A 150 -30.19 6.43 -26.71
C ASP A 150 -30.89 6.89 -28.01
N GLY A 151 -31.98 6.22 -28.39
CA GLY A 151 -32.71 6.55 -29.62
C GLY A 151 -32.30 5.77 -30.86
N LYS A 152 -31.21 4.99 -30.83
CA LYS A 152 -30.73 4.22 -31.99
C LYS A 152 -30.96 2.71 -31.80
N TRP A 153 -31.43 2.05 -32.86
CA TRP A 153 -31.58 0.59 -32.88
C TRP A 153 -30.21 -0.07 -32.67
N GLY A 154 -30.09 -0.85 -31.60
CA GLY A 154 -28.84 -1.55 -31.27
C GLY A 154 -27.73 -0.65 -30.72
N ALA A 155 -28.04 0.51 -30.15
CA ALA A 155 -27.06 1.26 -29.38
C ALA A 155 -26.58 0.44 -28.19
N GLN A 156 -25.42 -0.15 -28.37
CA GLN A 156 -24.61 -0.59 -27.26
C GLN A 156 -24.30 0.67 -26.44
N ASN A 157 -24.60 0.67 -25.14
CA ASN A 157 -23.64 1.25 -24.21
C ASN A 157 -22.30 0.70 -24.66
N LYS A 158 -21.41 1.56 -25.18
CA LYS A 158 -20.09 1.19 -25.70
C LYS A 158 -19.61 0.00 -24.90
N THR A 159 -19.51 -1.15 -25.55
CA THR A 159 -18.92 -2.33 -24.93
C THR A 159 -17.66 -1.89 -24.21
N ALA A 160 -17.56 -2.16 -22.90
CA ALA A 160 -16.30 -2.76 -22.47
C ALA A 160 -16.14 -3.94 -23.42
N GLU A 161 -15.11 -3.88 -24.26
CA GLU A 161 -14.91 -4.82 -25.37
C GLU A 161 -15.34 -6.23 -24.95
N PRO A 162 -16.08 -6.98 -25.78
CA PRO A 162 -16.44 -8.36 -25.44
C PRO A 162 -15.13 -9.09 -25.14
N ASP A 163 -14.98 -9.41 -23.87
CA ASP A 163 -13.66 -9.70 -23.34
C ASP A 163 -13.13 -10.96 -24.00
N LYS A 164 -12.07 -10.81 -24.79
CA LYS A 164 -11.23 -11.90 -25.29
C LYS A 164 -10.61 -12.69 -24.12
N TYR A 165 -10.83 -12.22 -22.89
CA TYR A 165 -10.29 -12.71 -21.63
C TYR A 165 -11.31 -13.26 -20.64
N LYS A 166 -12.56 -13.55 -21.03
CA LYS A 166 -13.58 -14.21 -20.20
C LYS A 166 -13.01 -15.43 -19.44
N PRO A 167 -12.85 -15.38 -18.10
CA PRO A 167 -12.62 -16.59 -17.30
C PRO A 167 -13.98 -17.25 -17.00
N ALA A 168 -14.08 -18.57 -17.16
CA ALA A 168 -15.29 -19.32 -16.80
C ALA A 168 -15.60 -19.18 -15.28
N PRO A 169 -16.85 -19.38 -14.82
CA PRO A 169 -17.24 -19.34 -13.41
C PRO A 169 -16.36 -20.19 -12.47
N SER A 170 -15.77 -21.28 -12.99
CA SER A 170 -14.79 -22.12 -12.28
C SER A 170 -13.50 -21.37 -11.91
N LYS A 171 -13.10 -20.35 -12.68
CA LYS A 171 -11.86 -19.59 -12.45
C LYS A 171 -11.96 -18.58 -11.29
N VAL A 172 -13.17 -18.11 -10.92
CA VAL A 172 -13.38 -17.22 -9.75
C VAL A 172 -13.31 -18.00 -8.43
N ALA A 173 -13.80 -19.23 -8.40
CA ALA A 173 -13.63 -20.14 -7.25
C ALA A 173 -12.14 -20.50 -7.03
N ILE A 174 -11.41 -20.75 -8.12
CA ILE A 174 -9.98 -21.08 -8.09
C ILE A 174 -9.12 -19.97 -7.47
N LEU A 175 -9.35 -18.69 -7.81
CA LEU A 175 -8.58 -17.59 -7.22
C LEU A 175 -8.84 -17.46 -5.72
N LYS A 176 -10.08 -17.70 -5.26
CA LYS A 176 -10.42 -17.72 -3.84
C LYS A 176 -9.65 -18.80 -3.08
N ASP A 177 -9.55 -20.00 -3.63
CA ASP A 177 -8.82 -21.11 -3.00
C ASP A 177 -7.31 -20.86 -2.99
N LEU A 178 -6.76 -20.27 -4.06
CA LEU A 178 -5.37 -19.84 -4.11
C LEU A 178 -5.08 -18.74 -3.07
N LEU A 179 -5.98 -17.78 -2.92
CA LEU A 179 -5.87 -16.73 -1.89
C LEU A 179 -6.01 -17.28 -0.47
N LYS A 180 -6.71 -18.40 -0.28
CA LYS A 180 -6.75 -19.10 1.01
C LYS A 180 -5.38 -19.70 1.38
N ILE A 181 -4.68 -20.29 0.42
CA ILE A 181 -3.31 -20.78 0.61
C ILE A 181 -2.35 -19.61 0.88
N TYR A 182 -2.49 -18.52 0.13
CA TYR A 182 -1.73 -17.28 0.33
C TYR A 182 -1.97 -16.65 1.71
N GLY A 183 -3.19 -16.76 2.24
CA GLY A 183 -3.55 -16.28 3.58
C GLY A 183 -3.03 -17.14 4.73
N ASP A 184 -2.41 -18.29 4.46
CA ASP A 184 -1.81 -19.16 5.48
C ASP A 184 -0.49 -18.56 5.99
N GLU A 185 -0.48 -18.18 7.27
CA GLU A 185 0.68 -17.56 7.93
C GLU A 185 1.88 -18.52 8.07
N SER A 186 1.65 -19.83 7.99
CA SER A 186 2.76 -20.80 7.92
C SER A 186 3.52 -20.73 6.59
N LYS A 187 2.90 -20.19 5.54
CA LYS A 187 3.50 -19.99 4.22
C LYS A 187 4.03 -18.57 4.08
N ILE A 188 3.19 -17.59 4.43
CA ILE A 188 3.48 -16.16 4.31
C ILE A 188 3.38 -15.53 5.71
N PRO A 189 4.49 -15.47 6.47
CA PRO A 189 4.46 -15.01 7.85
C PRO A 189 4.13 -13.52 7.94
N ARG A 190 3.42 -13.14 9.01
CA ARG A 190 3.29 -11.73 9.38
C ARG A 190 4.64 -11.14 9.75
N GLY A 191 4.83 -9.87 9.44
CA GLY A 191 6.04 -9.14 9.80
C GLY A 191 6.12 -8.87 11.29
N LEU A 192 7.34 -8.52 11.72
CA LEU A 192 7.65 -8.15 13.11
C LEU A 192 7.08 -6.78 13.50
N VAL A 193 6.66 -5.99 12.51
CA VAL A 193 6.00 -4.69 12.65
C VAL A 193 4.77 -4.63 11.76
N SER A 194 3.95 -3.60 11.93
CA SER A 194 2.65 -3.50 11.27
C SER A 194 2.68 -2.92 9.85
N ASN A 195 3.82 -2.40 9.38
CA ASN A 195 3.94 -1.83 8.04
C ASN A 195 5.36 -1.96 7.45
N GLY A 196 5.42 -2.01 6.13
CA GLY A 196 6.64 -2.20 5.36
C GLY A 196 7.68 -1.09 5.49
N PRO A 197 7.30 0.19 5.41
CA PRO A 197 8.27 1.29 5.57
C PRO A 197 9.03 1.25 6.91
N ASP A 198 8.33 0.98 8.01
CA ASP A 198 8.97 0.81 9.32
C ASP A 198 9.87 -0.42 9.36
N ASN A 199 9.45 -1.54 8.73
CA ASN A 199 10.30 -2.73 8.61
C ASN A 199 11.60 -2.38 7.87
N ASN A 200 11.52 -1.67 6.74
CA ASN A 200 12.68 -1.27 5.98
C ASN A 200 13.58 -0.33 6.78
N LYS A 201 13.02 0.60 7.56
CA LYS A 201 13.83 1.44 8.46
C LYS A 201 14.58 0.59 9.49
N LEU A 202 13.90 -0.37 10.14
CA LEU A 202 14.50 -1.22 11.17
C LEU A 202 15.50 -2.23 10.60
N TRP A 203 15.28 -2.69 9.37
CA TRP A 203 16.19 -3.55 8.62
C TRP A 203 17.58 -2.96 8.46
N TRP A 204 17.73 -1.63 8.46
CA TRP A 204 19.06 -1.02 8.43
C TRP A 204 19.88 -1.36 9.67
N PHE A 205 19.25 -1.64 10.82
CA PHE A 205 19.92 -1.75 12.11
C PHE A 205 19.98 -3.18 12.65
N ASP A 206 19.12 -4.08 12.16
CA ASP A 206 18.99 -5.42 12.72
C ASP A 206 18.62 -6.43 11.62
N ASN A 207 19.33 -7.56 11.59
CA ASN A 207 19.17 -8.60 10.58
C ASN A 207 17.90 -9.43 10.77
N LYS A 208 17.24 -9.39 11.93
CA LYS A 208 15.99 -10.14 12.16
C LYS A 208 14.86 -9.68 11.24
N TYR A 209 14.98 -8.49 10.64
CA TYR A 209 14.02 -7.92 9.68
C TYR A 209 14.29 -8.36 8.22
N ASP A 210 15.40 -9.04 7.93
CA ASP A 210 15.80 -9.46 6.56
C ASP A 210 14.67 -10.24 5.86
N ASP A 211 14.02 -11.12 6.61
CA ASP A 211 12.99 -12.05 6.12
C ASP A 211 11.63 -11.39 5.82
N TYR A 212 11.47 -10.11 6.17
CA TYR A 212 10.21 -9.37 6.11
C TYR A 212 10.29 -8.16 5.16
N THR A 213 11.38 -8.07 4.39
CA THR A 213 11.55 -7.10 3.31
C THR A 213 10.71 -7.45 2.08
N CYS A 214 10.42 -6.49 1.21
CA CYS A 214 9.60 -6.71 0.02
C CYS A 214 10.16 -7.79 -0.91
N GLY A 215 11.49 -7.84 -1.10
CA GLY A 215 12.16 -8.88 -1.89
C GLY A 215 12.05 -10.27 -1.25
N ALA A 216 12.15 -10.36 0.08
CA ALA A 216 11.95 -11.60 0.82
C ALA A 216 10.50 -12.10 0.71
N TYR A 217 9.52 -11.20 0.81
CA TYR A 217 8.12 -11.56 0.61
C TYR A 217 7.82 -11.99 -0.83
N GLN A 218 8.32 -11.28 -1.83
CA GLN A 218 8.20 -11.70 -3.22
C GLN A 218 8.81 -13.09 -3.43
N SER A 219 9.94 -13.40 -2.78
CA SER A 219 10.52 -14.75 -2.77
C SER A 219 9.54 -15.81 -2.27
N ARG A 220 8.99 -15.59 -1.09
CA ARG A 220 8.09 -16.55 -0.42
C ARG A 220 6.82 -16.78 -1.23
N VAL A 221 6.25 -15.71 -1.81
CA VAL A 221 5.06 -15.82 -2.66
C VAL A 221 5.35 -16.57 -3.95
N LEU A 222 6.49 -16.29 -4.61
CA LEU A 222 6.91 -17.07 -5.79
C LEU A 222 7.12 -18.54 -5.43
N GLY A 223 7.84 -18.83 -4.35
CA GLY A 223 8.08 -20.21 -3.89
C GLY A 223 6.78 -20.95 -3.56
N MET A 224 5.80 -20.28 -2.97
CA MET A 224 4.46 -20.84 -2.75
C MET A 224 3.79 -21.22 -4.08
N LEU A 225 3.78 -20.32 -5.07
CA LEU A 225 3.16 -20.56 -6.37
C LEU A 225 3.92 -21.60 -7.20
N ASP A 226 5.24 -21.62 -7.13
CA ASP A 226 6.10 -22.63 -7.77
C ASP A 226 5.84 -24.02 -7.18
N ASN A 227 5.63 -24.11 -5.86
CA ASN A 227 5.23 -25.36 -5.21
C ASN A 227 3.84 -25.83 -5.64
N ILE A 228 2.89 -24.92 -5.88
CA ILE A 228 1.58 -25.27 -6.44
C ILE A 228 1.72 -25.74 -7.89
N LYS A 229 2.47 -24.99 -8.72
CA LYS A 229 2.60 -25.26 -10.17
C LYS A 229 3.33 -26.58 -10.44
N TYR A 230 4.38 -26.84 -9.67
CA TYR A 230 5.32 -27.91 -9.96
C TYR A 230 5.40 -29.00 -8.89
N GLY A 231 4.65 -28.87 -7.80
CA GLY A 231 4.53 -29.89 -6.76
C GLY A 231 3.82 -31.15 -7.25
N ASN A 232 3.61 -32.07 -6.30
CA ASN A 232 3.02 -33.38 -6.59
C ASN A 232 1.50 -33.45 -6.29
N ASP A 233 0.91 -32.42 -5.67
CA ASP A 233 -0.52 -32.37 -5.33
C ASP A 233 -1.36 -32.02 -6.58
N PRO A 234 -2.16 -32.96 -7.14
CA PRO A 234 -2.93 -32.73 -8.35
C PRO A 234 -4.05 -31.69 -8.16
N GLU A 235 -4.64 -31.58 -6.97
CA GLU A 235 -5.74 -30.63 -6.71
C GLU A 235 -5.20 -29.20 -6.60
N GLN A 236 -4.04 -29.01 -5.98
CA GLN A 236 -3.37 -27.71 -5.97
C GLN A 236 -2.95 -27.28 -7.38
N LYS A 237 -2.42 -28.20 -8.19
CA LYS A 237 -2.00 -27.87 -9.57
C LYS A 237 -3.14 -27.31 -10.42
N LYS A 238 -4.36 -27.84 -10.25
CA LYS A 238 -5.57 -27.34 -10.93
C LYS A 238 -5.82 -25.86 -10.66
N LEU A 239 -5.40 -25.35 -9.50
CA LEU A 239 -5.56 -23.92 -9.15
C LEU A 239 -4.79 -22.98 -10.09
N LEU A 240 -3.75 -23.48 -10.78
CA LEU A 240 -2.93 -22.68 -11.70
C LEU A 240 -3.12 -23.04 -13.18
N GLU A 241 -4.02 -23.97 -13.53
CA GLU A 241 -4.26 -24.34 -14.94
C GLU A 241 -4.76 -23.17 -15.80
N GLY A 242 -5.57 -22.28 -15.19
CA GLY A 242 -6.15 -21.09 -15.83
C GLY A 242 -5.38 -19.79 -15.62
N TYR A 243 -4.29 -19.81 -14.86
CA TYR A 243 -3.59 -18.62 -14.37
C TYR A 243 -2.10 -18.66 -14.69
N GLU A 244 -1.55 -17.47 -14.86
CA GLU A 244 -0.13 -17.20 -14.91
C GLU A 244 0.25 -16.29 -13.75
N TYR A 245 1.50 -16.35 -13.32
CA TYR A 245 2.03 -15.50 -12.28
C TYR A 245 3.48 -15.12 -12.59
N GLY A 246 3.89 -13.98 -12.06
CA GLY A 246 5.25 -13.52 -12.22
C GLY A 246 5.60 -12.40 -11.25
N PRO A 247 6.90 -12.15 -11.05
CA PRO A 247 7.37 -11.08 -10.19
C PRO A 247 7.30 -9.73 -10.91
N ILE A 248 6.81 -8.75 -10.18
CA ILE A 248 6.71 -7.35 -10.60
C ILE A 248 7.43 -6.45 -9.60
N GLN A 249 7.73 -5.23 -10.03
CA GLN A 249 8.30 -4.19 -9.20
C GLN A 249 7.57 -2.85 -9.39
N ALA A 250 7.46 -2.11 -8.30
CA ALA A 250 7.04 -0.72 -8.18
C ALA A 250 8.28 0.12 -7.80
N ASN A 251 8.20 1.45 -7.66
CA ASN A 251 9.37 2.18 -7.14
C ASN A 251 10.41 2.63 -8.20
N CYS A 252 10.49 2.01 -9.40
CA CYS A 252 11.64 2.23 -10.29
C CYS A 252 11.57 1.70 -11.73
N GLY A 253 12.29 2.40 -12.63
CA GLY A 253 12.45 2.19 -14.07
C GLY A 253 13.27 0.97 -14.50
N VAL A 254 14.42 1.18 -15.17
CA VAL A 254 15.17 0.16 -15.95
C VAL A 254 16.09 -0.75 -15.11
N THR A 255 16.30 -0.46 -13.83
CA THR A 255 17.28 -1.15 -12.97
C THR A 255 16.60 -2.15 -12.03
N PRO A 256 17.27 -3.28 -11.68
CA PRO A 256 16.81 -4.15 -10.59
C PRO A 256 16.82 -3.35 -9.29
N GLY A 257 15.64 -3.01 -8.79
CA GLY A 257 15.49 -2.05 -7.71
C GLY A 257 14.08 -1.50 -7.68
N GLY A 258 13.58 -1.15 -6.50
CA GLY A 258 12.17 -0.82 -6.29
C GLY A 258 11.45 -1.78 -5.34
N HIS A 259 10.21 -1.43 -5.01
CA HIS A 259 9.32 -2.27 -4.21
C HIS A 259 8.95 -3.54 -4.98
N GLN A 260 9.12 -4.71 -4.37
CA GLN A 260 8.96 -6.01 -5.03
C GLN A 260 7.65 -6.69 -4.63
N ALA A 261 6.93 -7.25 -5.61
CA ALA A 261 5.70 -8.02 -5.39
C ALA A 261 5.51 -9.13 -6.45
N VAL A 262 4.45 -9.92 -6.32
CA VAL A 262 4.06 -10.93 -7.31
C VAL A 262 2.69 -10.59 -7.87
N VAL A 263 2.46 -10.81 -9.16
CA VAL A 263 1.14 -10.72 -9.77
C VAL A 263 0.68 -12.10 -10.22
N ILE A 264 -0.61 -12.39 -10.02
CA ILE A 264 -1.31 -13.53 -10.63
C ILE A 264 -2.39 -12.99 -11.57
N TYR A 265 -2.51 -13.56 -12.75
CA TYR A 265 -3.39 -13.06 -13.82
C TYR A 265 -3.90 -14.21 -14.70
N PRO A 266 -5.07 -14.11 -15.34
CA PRO A 266 -5.57 -15.16 -16.21
C PRO A 266 -4.62 -15.41 -17.39
N LYS A 267 -4.40 -16.68 -17.72
CA LYS A 267 -3.48 -17.06 -18.81
C LYS A 267 -3.84 -16.36 -20.12
N GLY A 268 -2.84 -15.77 -20.78
CA GLY A 268 -2.98 -15.09 -22.06
C GLY A 268 -3.43 -13.62 -21.97
N THR A 269 -3.65 -13.07 -20.78
CA THR A 269 -3.97 -11.65 -20.56
C THR A 269 -2.73 -10.79 -20.30
N ASP A 270 -2.85 -9.47 -20.41
CA ASP A 270 -1.88 -8.54 -19.83
C ASP A 270 -2.18 -8.37 -18.33
N TRP A 271 -1.23 -8.74 -17.48
CA TRP A 271 -1.34 -8.61 -16.04
C TRP A 271 -1.50 -7.15 -15.57
N ARG A 272 -1.12 -6.16 -16.39
CA ARG A 272 -1.33 -4.74 -16.08
C ARG A 272 -2.80 -4.35 -16.06
N GLU A 273 -3.64 -5.15 -16.71
CA GLU A 273 -5.08 -4.92 -16.83
C GLU A 273 -5.86 -5.87 -15.92
N THR A 274 -5.46 -7.13 -15.87
CA THR A 274 -6.23 -8.23 -15.23
C THR A 274 -5.58 -8.77 -13.95
N GLY A 275 -4.40 -8.27 -13.59
CA GLY A 275 -3.59 -8.82 -12.52
C GLY A 275 -4.13 -8.55 -11.13
N THR A 276 -4.02 -9.57 -10.29
CA THR A 276 -4.11 -9.44 -8.83
C THR A 276 -2.69 -9.46 -8.26
N VAL A 277 -2.28 -8.36 -7.64
CA VAL A 277 -1.00 -8.25 -6.97
C VAL A 277 -1.10 -8.92 -5.60
N LEU A 278 -0.19 -9.84 -5.30
CA LEU A 278 0.03 -10.48 -4.01
C LEU A 278 1.22 -9.81 -3.35
N ASP A 279 0.96 -8.94 -2.38
CA ASP A 279 1.99 -8.09 -1.78
C ASP A 279 1.79 -7.98 -0.27
N PRO A 280 2.49 -8.85 0.50
CA PRO A 280 2.39 -8.84 1.95
C PRO A 280 3.06 -7.63 2.61
N TRP A 281 3.99 -6.96 1.93
CA TRP A 281 4.93 -6.04 2.57
C TRP A 281 4.29 -4.74 3.10
N PRO A 282 3.36 -4.05 2.41
CA PRO A 282 2.83 -2.77 2.88
C PRO A 282 2.22 -2.85 4.27
N GLU A 283 1.47 -3.91 4.55
CA GLU A 283 0.81 -4.16 5.84
C GLU A 283 1.45 -5.29 6.65
N GLN A 284 2.62 -5.77 6.20
CA GLN A 284 3.37 -6.86 6.85
C GLN A 284 2.49 -8.10 7.14
N LYS A 285 1.57 -8.41 6.23
CA LYS A 285 0.65 -9.56 6.28
C LYS A 285 0.13 -9.86 4.88
N SER A 286 -0.30 -11.10 4.62
CA SER A 286 -0.90 -11.47 3.34
C SER A 286 -2.02 -10.51 2.94
N LYS A 287 -1.81 -9.78 1.85
CA LYS A 287 -2.78 -8.84 1.27
C LYS A 287 -2.63 -8.80 -0.24
N SER A 288 -3.77 -8.80 -0.91
CA SER A 288 -3.84 -8.62 -2.35
C SER A 288 -4.38 -7.26 -2.74
N TYR A 289 -4.03 -6.82 -3.95
CA TYR A 289 -4.42 -5.55 -4.53
C TYR A 289 -4.77 -5.74 -6.00
N THR A 290 -5.69 -4.94 -6.52
CA THR A 290 -5.74 -4.67 -7.97
C THR A 290 -4.48 -3.90 -8.40
N ILE A 291 -4.16 -3.94 -9.70
CA ILE A 291 -3.10 -3.08 -10.25
C ILE A 291 -3.36 -1.60 -9.97
N GLU A 292 -4.62 -1.14 -10.02
CA GLU A 292 -4.97 0.25 -9.74
C GLU A 292 -4.75 0.64 -8.27
N GLU A 293 -5.17 -0.21 -7.33
CA GLU A 293 -4.92 0.01 -5.90
C GLU A 293 -3.41 0.01 -5.60
N TRP A 294 -2.68 -0.91 -6.22
CA TRP A 294 -1.23 -0.99 -6.03
C TRP A 294 -0.50 0.23 -6.59
N LYS A 295 -0.92 0.75 -7.77
CA LYS A 295 -0.42 2.01 -8.34
C LYS A 295 -0.69 3.23 -7.46
N LYS A 296 -1.76 3.22 -6.64
CA LYS A 296 -2.02 4.31 -5.68
C LYS A 296 -1.03 4.30 -4.52
N ILE A 297 -0.60 3.11 -4.09
CA ILE A 297 0.42 2.93 -3.06
C ILE A 297 1.81 3.26 -3.64
N PHE A 298 2.01 2.93 -4.92
CA PHE A 298 3.29 3.05 -5.61
C PHE A 298 3.15 3.84 -6.92
N PRO A 299 3.11 5.19 -6.87
CA PRO A 299 2.74 6.03 -8.00
C PRO A 299 3.81 6.17 -9.08
N TYR A 300 5.04 5.70 -8.82
CA TYR A 300 6.21 5.96 -9.67
C TYR A 300 6.49 4.87 -10.73
N GLY A 301 5.44 4.15 -11.14
CA GLY A 301 5.50 3.18 -12.24
C GLY A 301 5.58 1.73 -11.77
N VAL A 302 5.17 0.83 -12.67
CA VAL A 302 5.00 -0.60 -12.40
C VAL A 302 5.55 -1.41 -13.57
N ASN A 303 6.53 -2.29 -13.30
CA ASN A 303 7.32 -2.99 -14.29
C ASN A 303 7.51 -4.47 -13.93
N PRO A 304 7.87 -5.33 -14.90
CA PRO A 304 8.49 -6.63 -14.63
C PRO A 304 9.64 -6.53 -13.63
N SER A 305 9.78 -7.47 -12.69
CA SER A 305 10.93 -7.48 -11.78
C SER A 305 12.22 -7.85 -12.53
N GLY A 306 13.24 -7.00 -12.43
CA GLY A 306 14.55 -7.24 -13.04
C GLY A 306 15.29 -8.46 -12.46
N TYR A 307 15.00 -8.83 -11.21
CA TYR A 307 15.66 -9.94 -10.49
C TYR A 307 15.34 -11.34 -11.04
N TYR A 308 14.27 -11.48 -11.82
CA TYR A 308 13.80 -12.76 -12.34
C TYR A 308 13.63 -12.75 -13.86
N LYS A 309 14.36 -11.86 -14.52
CA LYS A 309 14.33 -11.73 -15.98
C LYS A 309 14.57 -13.10 -16.62
N GLY A 310 13.63 -13.55 -17.46
CA GLY A 310 13.70 -14.83 -18.17
C GLY A 310 13.25 -16.07 -17.39
N GLN A 311 12.86 -15.94 -16.11
CA GLN A 311 12.36 -17.09 -15.32
C GLN A 311 10.85 -17.27 -15.43
N TYR A 312 10.10 -16.16 -15.43
CA TYR A 312 8.64 -16.15 -15.48
C TYR A 312 8.14 -15.44 -16.75
N PRO A 313 6.99 -15.84 -17.32
CA PRO A 313 6.37 -15.09 -18.40
C PRO A 313 5.74 -13.81 -17.83
N ILE A 314 6.06 -12.66 -18.42
CA ILE A 314 5.60 -11.36 -17.91
C ILE A 314 4.64 -10.67 -18.90
N CYS A 315 4.44 -11.20 -20.11
CA CYS A 315 3.45 -10.74 -21.10
C CYS A 315 2.95 -11.91 -22.00
N GLY A 316 2.59 -13.07 -21.42
CA GLY A 316 1.94 -14.16 -22.18
C GLY A 316 2.81 -14.90 -23.21
N GLY A 317 4.11 -15.10 -22.95
CA GLY A 317 5.02 -15.86 -23.81
C GLY A 317 5.19 -17.33 -23.39
N SER A 318 5.50 -18.21 -24.35
CA SER A 318 5.77 -19.63 -24.10
C SER A 318 7.10 -19.83 -23.36
N GLY A 319 7.03 -20.06 -22.05
CA GLY A 319 8.13 -20.68 -21.31
C GLY A 319 8.22 -20.18 -19.88
N TYR A 320 7.53 -20.85 -18.95
CA TYR A 320 8.04 -20.87 -17.59
C TYR A 320 9.33 -21.69 -17.60
N THR A 321 10.44 -21.07 -17.21
CA THR A 321 11.63 -21.85 -16.86
C THR A 321 11.40 -22.32 -15.42
N ASP A 322 11.25 -23.63 -15.22
CA ASP A 322 11.09 -24.20 -13.87
C ASP A 322 12.26 -23.74 -12.99
N PRO A 323 12.03 -22.87 -11.99
CA PRO A 323 13.11 -22.27 -11.21
C PRO A 323 13.97 -23.33 -10.53
N ARG A 324 13.39 -24.49 -10.22
CA ARG A 324 14.06 -25.65 -9.58
C ARG A 324 15.09 -26.31 -10.49
N LYS A 325 15.01 -26.11 -11.81
CA LYS A 325 15.98 -26.57 -12.80
C LYS A 325 17.08 -25.54 -13.07
N THR A 326 16.99 -24.35 -12.48
CA THR A 326 17.97 -23.31 -12.71
C THR A 326 19.28 -23.65 -12.01
N GLU A 327 20.36 -23.77 -12.78
CA GLU A 327 21.70 -23.99 -12.25
C GLU A 327 22.47 -22.67 -12.11
N LEU A 328 23.47 -22.69 -11.22
CA LEU A 328 24.42 -21.60 -11.12
C LEU A 328 25.37 -21.63 -12.32
N THR A 329 25.68 -20.45 -12.86
CA THR A 329 26.73 -20.32 -13.88
C THR A 329 28.11 -20.55 -13.25
N THR A 330 29.13 -20.78 -14.08
CA THR A 330 30.51 -20.89 -13.61
C THR A 330 30.95 -19.61 -12.88
N GLN A 331 30.51 -18.44 -13.34
CA GLN A 331 30.83 -17.16 -12.71
C GLN A 331 30.18 -17.02 -11.33
N GLU A 332 28.88 -17.34 -11.22
CA GLU A 332 28.15 -17.34 -9.94
C GLU A 332 28.77 -18.34 -8.95
N THR A 333 29.17 -19.51 -9.44
CA THR A 333 29.81 -20.55 -8.63
C THR A 333 31.18 -20.12 -8.13
N ASN A 334 32.00 -19.50 -8.99
CA ASN A 334 33.33 -19.02 -8.62
C ASN A 334 33.24 -17.85 -7.63
N TRP A 335 32.30 -16.93 -7.82
CA TRP A 335 32.04 -15.85 -6.87
C TRP A 335 31.62 -16.40 -5.50
N TYR A 336 30.69 -17.36 -5.44
CA TYR A 336 30.32 -17.98 -4.16
C TYR A 336 31.53 -18.60 -3.45
N LYS A 337 32.42 -19.27 -4.20
CA LYS A 337 33.65 -19.86 -3.64
C LYS A 337 34.64 -18.82 -3.12
N SER A 338 34.64 -17.60 -3.66
CA SER A 338 35.49 -16.51 -3.18
C SER A 338 34.94 -15.80 -1.93
N LEU A 339 33.68 -16.01 -1.57
CA LEU A 339 33.09 -15.40 -0.36
C LEU A 339 33.73 -15.97 0.91
N ALA A 340 33.73 -15.18 2.00
CA ALA A 340 34.17 -15.64 3.30
C ALA A 340 33.39 -16.89 3.77
N LYS A 341 34.02 -17.75 4.58
CA LYS A 341 33.41 -19.01 5.05
C LYS A 341 32.08 -18.78 5.77
N LYS A 342 31.99 -17.76 6.63
CA LYS A 342 30.75 -17.39 7.33
C LYS A 342 29.62 -17.08 6.33
N ARG A 343 29.91 -16.39 5.22
CA ARG A 343 28.91 -16.12 4.19
C ARG A 343 28.53 -17.35 3.38
N GLN A 344 29.48 -18.26 3.11
CA GLN A 344 29.16 -19.54 2.50
C GLN A 344 28.17 -20.36 3.36
N GLU A 345 28.33 -20.34 4.69
CA GLU A 345 27.42 -21.03 5.62
C GLU A 345 25.99 -20.46 5.60
N VAL A 346 25.82 -19.14 5.42
CA VAL A 346 24.48 -18.52 5.27
C VAL A 346 23.69 -19.21 4.14
N TYR A 347 24.31 -19.42 2.98
CA TYR A 347 23.63 -20.11 1.88
C TYR A 347 23.40 -21.60 2.17
N LYS A 348 24.35 -22.28 2.82
CA LYS A 348 24.21 -23.69 3.20
C LYS A 348 23.04 -23.93 4.16
N ASN A 349 22.72 -22.94 5.00
CA ASN A 349 21.59 -23.01 5.93
C ASN A 349 20.22 -22.89 5.26
N ILE A 350 20.15 -22.41 4.01
CA ILE A 350 18.92 -22.43 3.20
C ILE A 350 18.68 -23.87 2.75
N LYS A 351 17.74 -24.56 3.40
CA LYS A 351 17.45 -26.00 3.16
C LYS A 351 16.86 -26.27 1.78
N ASP A 352 16.01 -25.37 1.30
CA ASP A 352 15.46 -25.46 -0.06
C ASP A 352 16.56 -25.13 -1.07
N LEU A 353 16.92 -26.12 -1.89
CA LEU A 353 18.00 -25.98 -2.87
C LEU A 353 17.66 -24.95 -3.96
N THR A 354 16.39 -24.85 -4.35
CA THR A 354 15.93 -23.87 -5.33
C THR A 354 16.08 -22.47 -4.77
N GLU A 355 15.61 -22.25 -3.56
CA GLU A 355 15.74 -20.94 -2.89
C GLU A 355 17.20 -20.58 -2.63
N ARG A 356 18.03 -21.56 -2.28
CA ARG A 356 19.46 -21.37 -2.13
C ARG A 356 20.09 -20.85 -3.42
N LYS A 357 19.90 -21.56 -4.54
CA LYS A 357 20.45 -21.15 -5.84
C LYS A 357 19.91 -19.79 -6.27
N ARG A 358 18.61 -19.54 -6.04
CA ARG A 358 17.94 -18.28 -6.35
C ARG A 358 18.54 -17.12 -5.58
N ARG A 359 18.72 -17.26 -4.26
CA ARG A 359 19.33 -16.25 -3.40
C ARG A 359 20.77 -15.96 -3.82
N MET A 360 21.55 -16.99 -4.16
CA MET A 360 22.92 -16.83 -4.66
C MET A 360 22.98 -16.02 -5.97
N LYS A 361 22.03 -16.23 -6.90
CA LYS A 361 21.96 -15.45 -8.15
C LYS A 361 21.61 -13.98 -7.91
N ILE A 362 20.62 -13.72 -7.05
CA ILE A 362 20.22 -12.35 -6.69
C ILE A 362 21.38 -11.61 -6.02
N ASP A 363 22.04 -12.26 -5.06
CA ASP A 363 23.18 -11.66 -4.36
C ASP A 363 24.37 -11.48 -5.33
N TYR A 364 24.60 -12.42 -6.26
CA TYR A 364 25.59 -12.23 -7.34
C TYR A 364 25.26 -11.03 -8.22
N MET A 365 23.99 -10.83 -8.64
CA MET A 365 23.59 -9.66 -9.42
C MET A 365 23.81 -8.35 -8.66
N ASN A 366 23.62 -8.37 -7.35
CA ASN A 366 23.75 -7.21 -6.48
C ASN A 366 25.17 -7.00 -5.90
N ARG A 367 26.13 -7.89 -6.18
CA ARG A 367 27.47 -7.90 -5.55
C ARG A 367 28.28 -6.61 -5.66
N ASN A 368 27.91 -5.70 -6.57
CA ASN A 368 28.56 -4.40 -6.75
C ASN A 368 27.79 -3.27 -6.05
N ILE A 369 26.58 -3.52 -5.53
CA ILE A 369 25.73 -2.55 -4.82
C ILE A 369 26.00 -2.70 -3.32
N ASP A 370 27.19 -2.26 -2.91
CA ASP A 370 27.69 -2.43 -1.54
C ASP A 370 27.27 -1.29 -0.59
N THR A 371 26.74 -0.20 -1.15
CA THR A 371 26.44 1.03 -0.41
C THR A 371 24.98 1.43 -0.56
N ARG A 372 24.40 1.88 0.55
CA ARG A 372 23.08 2.50 0.59
C ARG A 372 23.15 3.83 1.30
N ALA A 373 22.41 4.82 0.79
CA ALA A 373 22.19 6.08 1.48
C ALA A 373 20.69 6.35 1.56
N ALA A 374 20.21 6.83 2.71
CA ALA A 374 18.82 7.16 2.88
C ALA A 374 18.61 8.45 3.66
N ALA A 375 17.51 9.14 3.42
CA ALA A 375 17.17 10.37 4.11
C ALA A 375 15.65 10.54 4.24
N ASP A 376 15.25 11.19 5.32
CA ASP A 376 13.87 11.63 5.53
C ASP A 376 13.63 13.03 4.95
N CYS A 377 12.34 13.41 4.87
CA CYS A 377 11.99 14.79 4.57
C CYS A 377 12.49 15.73 5.70
N PRO A 378 12.92 16.97 5.40
CA PRO A 378 12.74 17.69 4.14
C PRO A 378 13.93 17.59 3.16
N LEU A 379 14.50 16.39 2.95
CA LEU A 379 15.52 16.16 1.92
C LEU A 379 14.99 15.33 0.75
N ASN A 380 15.33 15.75 -0.46
CA ASN A 380 15.32 14.88 -1.64
C ASN A 380 16.74 14.40 -1.94
N MET A 381 16.89 13.13 -2.30
CA MET A 381 18.18 12.54 -2.63
C MET A 381 18.29 12.20 -4.12
N TYR A 382 19.44 12.45 -4.71
CA TYR A 382 19.79 11.95 -6.03
C TYR A 382 21.29 11.83 -6.23
N ILE A 383 21.69 10.94 -7.13
CA ILE A 383 23.06 10.75 -7.59
C ILE A 383 23.25 11.48 -8.92
N LYS A 384 24.43 12.09 -9.07
CA LYS A 384 24.94 12.59 -10.34
C LYS A 384 26.28 11.91 -10.67
N ASP A 385 26.38 11.33 -11.86
CA ASP A 385 27.65 10.76 -12.35
C ASP A 385 28.54 11.81 -13.04
N ALA A 386 29.74 11.40 -13.46
CA ALA A 386 30.69 12.27 -14.15
C ALA A 386 30.18 12.82 -15.50
N ASN A 387 29.26 12.11 -16.15
CA ASN A 387 28.65 12.50 -17.42
C ASN A 387 27.42 13.40 -17.22
N GLY A 388 27.04 13.66 -15.96
CA GLY A 388 25.89 14.48 -15.61
C GLY A 388 24.54 13.78 -15.65
N ARG A 389 24.50 12.44 -15.83
CA ARG A 389 23.28 11.63 -15.69
C ARG A 389 22.80 11.63 -14.25
N ILE A 390 21.49 11.50 -14.05
CA ILE A 390 20.86 11.57 -12.72
C ILE A 390 19.97 10.35 -12.42
N SER A 391 20.15 9.77 -11.23
CA SER A 391 19.21 8.81 -10.64
C SER A 391 18.80 9.24 -9.23
N GLY A 392 17.50 9.32 -8.94
CA GLY A 392 16.94 9.79 -7.67
C GLY A 392 15.76 10.73 -7.86
N PHE A 393 15.55 11.67 -6.94
CA PHE A 393 14.45 12.65 -6.98
C PHE A 393 14.93 14.11 -7.11
N PRO A 394 15.64 14.49 -8.19
CA PRO A 394 16.00 15.89 -8.41
C PRO A 394 14.73 16.75 -8.50
N GLY A 395 14.56 17.69 -7.57
CA GLY A 395 13.36 18.52 -7.51
C GLY A 395 12.06 17.75 -7.22
N GLY A 396 12.16 16.55 -6.65
CA GLY A 396 10.99 15.72 -6.27
C GLY A 396 10.44 14.84 -7.40
N VAL A 397 11.06 14.86 -8.58
CA VAL A 397 10.66 14.03 -9.72
C VAL A 397 11.61 12.85 -9.87
N LEU A 398 11.08 11.64 -9.97
CA LEU A 398 11.89 10.43 -10.17
C LEU A 398 12.68 10.49 -11.49
N ARG A 399 13.97 10.18 -11.42
CA ARG A 399 14.90 9.98 -12.54
C ARG A 399 15.69 8.69 -12.33
N THR A 400 15.97 7.95 -13.40
CA THR A 400 16.64 6.63 -13.34
C THR A 400 17.63 6.44 -14.51
N GLU A 401 18.48 7.43 -14.78
CA GLU A 401 19.39 7.42 -15.95
C GLU A 401 20.67 6.62 -15.76
N ILE A 402 20.99 6.26 -14.52
CA ILE A 402 22.18 5.52 -14.13
C ILE A 402 21.78 4.08 -13.78
N GLU A 403 22.27 3.11 -14.56
CA GLU A 403 21.80 1.72 -14.57
C GLU A 403 22.18 0.89 -13.33
N ASP A 404 23.21 1.28 -12.59
CA ASP A 404 23.66 0.60 -11.38
C ASP A 404 23.20 1.32 -10.10
N VAL A 405 22.32 2.32 -10.24
CA VAL A 405 21.67 3.02 -9.12
C VAL A 405 20.23 2.53 -8.98
N SER A 406 19.89 2.04 -7.79
CA SER A 406 18.53 1.72 -7.37
C SER A 406 17.96 2.88 -6.55
N VAL A 407 16.71 3.26 -6.83
CA VAL A 407 16.03 4.37 -6.18
C VAL A 407 14.75 3.88 -5.52
N ASN A 408 14.61 4.11 -4.23
CA ASN A 408 13.43 3.75 -3.47
C ASN A 408 12.86 4.99 -2.79
N THR A 409 11.54 5.08 -2.71
CA THR A 409 10.86 6.04 -1.86
C THR A 409 9.70 5.36 -1.16
N PHE A 410 9.52 5.68 0.12
CA PHE A 410 8.47 5.12 0.96
C PHE A 410 7.83 6.26 1.76
N GLN A 411 6.51 6.32 1.77
CA GLN A 411 5.79 7.20 2.68
C GLN A 411 5.71 6.53 4.05
N LEU A 412 6.07 7.25 5.11
CA LEU A 412 5.95 6.82 6.50
C LEU A 412 4.56 7.13 7.04
N ALA A 413 4.20 6.51 8.17
CA ALA A 413 2.86 6.65 8.77
C ALA A 413 2.49 8.09 9.16
N ASP A 414 3.47 8.94 9.40
CA ASP A 414 3.30 10.37 9.71
C ASP A 414 3.16 11.25 8.45
N GLY A 415 3.09 10.64 7.27
CA GLY A 415 2.97 11.32 5.98
C GLY A 415 4.30 11.83 5.40
N THR A 416 5.40 11.70 6.14
CA THR A 416 6.75 12.02 5.65
C THR A 416 7.25 10.98 4.65
N TYR A 417 8.33 11.30 3.94
CA TYR A 417 8.91 10.39 2.95
C TYR A 417 10.33 10.01 3.35
N TRP A 418 10.67 8.75 3.10
CA TRP A 418 12.01 8.19 3.19
C TRP A 418 12.51 7.84 1.80
N THR A 419 13.57 8.49 1.35
CA THR A 419 14.25 8.15 0.09
C THR A 419 15.44 7.27 0.40
N GLU A 420 15.64 6.21 -0.38
CA GLU A 420 16.81 5.34 -0.30
C GLU A 420 17.43 5.20 -1.69
N LEU A 421 18.75 5.30 -1.76
CA LEU A 421 19.57 5.05 -2.94
C LEU A 421 20.51 3.88 -2.64
N ALA A 422 20.60 2.91 -3.53
CA ALA A 422 21.61 1.85 -3.47
C ALA A 422 22.50 1.91 -4.72
N TYR A 423 23.82 1.84 -4.53
CA TYR A 423 24.81 2.09 -5.58
C TYR A 423 26.19 1.49 -5.24
N PRO A 424 27.10 1.35 -6.23
CA PRO A 424 28.48 0.94 -5.98
C PRO A 424 29.32 2.05 -5.33
N SER A 425 30.01 1.73 -4.24
CA SER A 425 30.91 2.66 -3.52
C SER A 425 32.05 3.20 -4.38
N ASN A 426 32.54 2.40 -5.32
CA ASN A 426 33.71 2.71 -6.14
C ASN A 426 33.38 3.46 -7.44
N ALA A 427 32.12 3.77 -7.70
CA ALA A 427 31.69 4.43 -8.94
C ALA A 427 31.99 5.94 -8.99
N GLY A 428 32.45 6.54 -7.89
CA GLY A 428 32.80 7.97 -7.83
C GLY A 428 31.60 8.91 -7.92
N TYR A 429 30.42 8.43 -7.52
CA TYR A 429 29.16 9.16 -7.60
C TYR A 429 29.07 10.32 -6.59
N ASN A 430 28.43 11.41 -7.04
CA ASN A 430 28.07 12.52 -6.17
C ASN A 430 26.66 12.31 -5.65
N ILE A 431 26.52 11.99 -4.35
CA ILE A 431 25.22 11.91 -3.69
C ILE A 431 24.83 13.31 -3.21
N ILE A 432 23.75 13.84 -3.78
CA ILE A 432 23.24 15.17 -3.51
C ILE A 432 21.96 15.06 -2.68
N LEU A 433 21.90 15.82 -1.59
CA LEU A 433 20.76 15.99 -0.72
C LEU A 433 20.26 17.42 -0.91
N LYS A 434 19.04 17.62 -1.37
CA LYS A 434 18.46 18.95 -1.61
C LYS A 434 17.32 19.22 -0.64
N GLY A 435 17.44 20.31 0.12
CA GLY A 435 16.39 20.76 1.02
C GLY A 435 15.13 21.18 0.25
N THR A 436 14.00 20.57 0.59
CA THR A 436 12.66 20.93 0.07
C THR A 436 11.89 21.84 1.01
N GLY A 437 12.45 22.08 2.20
CA GLY A 437 11.88 22.90 3.26
C GLY A 437 12.94 23.25 4.30
N ASN A 438 12.54 24.01 5.33
CA ASN A 438 13.39 24.30 6.48
C ASN A 438 13.06 23.32 7.61
N GLY A 439 14.07 22.76 8.27
CA GLY A 439 13.85 21.81 9.37
C GLY A 439 15.12 21.07 9.78
N ALA A 440 14.96 19.98 10.52
CA ALA A 440 16.02 18.99 10.72
C ALA A 440 15.72 17.77 9.85
N ALA A 441 16.77 17.09 9.40
CA ALA A 441 16.68 15.80 8.73
C ALA A 441 17.69 14.82 9.31
N GLU A 442 17.38 13.54 9.17
CA GLU A 442 18.24 12.41 9.43
C GLU A 442 18.65 11.76 8.11
N VAL A 443 19.96 11.61 7.93
CA VAL A 443 20.54 10.89 6.79
C VAL A 443 21.25 9.67 7.34
N TYR A 444 21.18 8.58 6.60
CA TYR A 444 21.79 7.31 6.92
C TYR A 444 22.67 6.86 5.77
N SER A 445 23.81 6.27 6.10
CA SER A 445 24.65 5.57 5.13
C SER A 445 25.01 4.20 5.67
N GLY A 446 24.74 3.18 4.86
CA GLY A 446 24.96 1.78 5.16
C GLY A 446 25.98 1.19 4.20
N PHE A 447 26.92 0.42 4.74
CA PHE A 447 27.93 -0.32 4.00
C PHE A 447 27.79 -1.81 4.27
N TYR A 448 28.17 -2.64 3.30
CA TYR A 448 28.05 -4.11 3.36
C TYR A 448 26.62 -4.59 3.65
N MET A 449 25.62 -3.82 3.21
CA MET A 449 24.22 -4.03 3.58
C MET A 449 23.63 -5.34 3.02
N GLN A 450 24.23 -5.90 1.97
CA GLN A 450 23.78 -7.12 1.26
C GLN A 450 24.71 -8.34 1.45
N ASP A 451 26.04 -8.12 1.51
CA ASP A 451 27.03 -9.20 1.31
C ASP A 451 27.53 -9.84 2.60
N GLU A 452 27.72 -9.07 3.68
CA GLU A 452 28.18 -9.59 4.96
C GLU A 452 27.41 -8.91 6.08
N PRO A 453 26.33 -9.53 6.61
CA PRO A 453 25.63 -9.01 7.76
C PRO A 453 26.60 -8.66 8.88
N ALA A 454 27.64 -9.50 9.10
CA ALA A 454 28.76 -9.33 10.04
C ALA A 454 29.67 -8.10 9.77
N GLY A 455 29.73 -7.63 8.52
CA GLY A 455 30.44 -6.42 8.11
C GLY A 455 29.56 -5.17 8.05
N ARG A 456 28.24 -5.30 8.28
CA ARG A 456 27.29 -4.20 8.17
C ARG A 456 27.70 -3.05 9.08
N ALA A 457 27.85 -1.87 8.50
CA ALA A 457 28.13 -0.63 9.21
C ALA A 457 27.12 0.43 8.80
N VAL A 458 26.41 1.01 9.78
CA VAL A 458 25.47 2.10 9.52
C VAL A 458 25.89 3.36 10.26
N TYR A 459 25.88 4.46 9.54
CA TYR A 459 26.19 5.80 10.03
C TYR A 459 24.95 6.68 9.94
N LYS A 460 24.68 7.45 11.00
CA LYS A 460 23.62 8.44 11.07
C LYS A 460 24.21 9.85 11.06
N TYR A 461 23.57 10.75 10.33
CA TYR A 461 23.90 12.16 10.26
C TYR A 461 22.64 12.96 10.60
N SER A 462 22.75 13.88 11.54
CA SER A 462 21.68 14.82 11.86
C SER A 462 22.11 16.21 11.41
N LEU A 463 21.30 16.86 10.59
CA LEU A 463 21.65 18.16 10.04
C LEU A 463 20.46 19.12 9.94
N PRO A 464 20.68 20.43 10.15
CA PRO A 464 19.71 21.45 9.80
C PRO A 464 19.62 21.59 8.28
N VAL A 465 18.39 21.51 7.78
CA VAL A 465 18.04 21.62 6.37
C VAL A 465 17.43 22.99 6.11
N SER A 466 17.87 23.64 5.03
CA SER A 466 17.27 24.87 4.53
C SER A 466 16.71 24.64 3.13
N ASN A 467 15.56 25.25 2.83
CA ASN A 467 14.91 25.12 1.54
C ASN A 467 15.83 25.58 0.40
N GLY A 468 15.93 24.78 -0.65
CA GLY A 468 16.77 25.02 -1.83
C GLY A 468 18.27 24.79 -1.62
N LYS A 469 18.73 24.56 -0.38
CA LYS A 469 20.14 24.31 -0.11
C LYS A 469 20.53 22.88 -0.49
N GLU A 470 21.69 22.74 -1.12
CA GLU A 470 22.26 21.46 -1.49
C GLU A 470 23.37 21.08 -0.51
N TYR A 471 23.36 19.80 -0.15
CA TYR A 471 24.36 19.16 0.67
C TYR A 471 24.91 17.97 -0.09
N MET A 472 26.19 17.67 0.08
CA MET A 472 26.82 16.54 -0.60
C MET A 472 27.31 15.51 0.40
N LEU A 473 26.95 14.26 0.16
CA LEU A 473 27.42 13.10 0.90
C LEU A 473 28.64 12.56 0.11
N ASN A 474 29.85 12.99 0.53
CA ASN A 474 31.13 12.62 -0.08
C ASN A 474 31.76 11.40 0.62
N GLN A 475 31.87 10.29 -0.10
CA GLN A 475 32.62 9.12 0.37
C GLN A 475 34.12 9.36 0.15
N ALA A 476 34.91 9.35 1.23
CA ALA A 476 36.36 9.60 1.18
C ALA A 476 37.19 8.38 0.75
N GLY A 477 36.59 7.18 0.81
CA GLY A 477 37.15 5.88 0.46
C GLY A 477 36.16 4.75 0.78
N GLU A 478 36.46 3.52 0.35
CA GLU A 478 35.63 2.34 0.63
C GLU A 478 35.31 2.24 2.14
N ASN A 479 34.02 2.13 2.48
CA ASN A 479 33.55 1.89 3.86
C ASN A 479 33.96 2.94 4.91
N THR A 480 34.20 4.19 4.50
CA THR A 480 34.53 5.30 5.41
C THR A 480 33.35 6.22 5.66
N ALA A 481 33.32 6.83 6.86
CA ALA A 481 32.32 7.82 7.24
C ALA A 481 32.29 8.97 6.22
N ILE A 482 31.09 9.30 5.75
CA ILE A 482 30.89 10.36 4.79
C ILE A 482 30.96 11.71 5.49
N LYS A 483 31.45 12.74 4.80
CA LYS A 483 31.29 14.12 5.23
C LYS A 483 30.14 14.74 4.48
N ILE A 484 29.14 15.25 5.21
CA ILE A 484 28.15 16.15 4.59
C ILE A 484 28.75 17.56 4.54
N THR A 485 28.94 18.09 3.33
CA THR A 485 29.45 19.45 3.12
C THR A 485 28.33 20.40 2.67
N ASN A 486 28.28 21.58 3.29
CA ASN A 486 27.24 22.60 3.09
C ASN A 486 27.32 23.41 1.78
N ASP A 487 28.27 23.10 0.89
CA ASP A 487 28.45 23.79 -0.39
C ASP A 487 29.23 22.88 -1.36
N VAL A 488 28.69 22.65 -2.56
CA VAL A 488 29.38 21.94 -3.67
C VAL A 488 30.68 22.66 -4.05
N LYS A 489 30.80 23.95 -3.74
CA LYS A 489 31.93 24.82 -4.10
C LYS A 489 32.86 25.18 -2.94
N ASN A 490 32.47 25.06 -1.66
CA ASN A 490 33.31 25.44 -0.51
C ASN A 490 33.28 24.43 0.67
N LYS A 491 34.42 23.79 0.91
CA LYS A 491 34.69 22.77 1.93
C LYS A 491 34.76 23.29 3.40
N ARG A 492 33.84 24.12 3.89
CA ARG A 492 34.01 24.82 5.20
C ARG A 492 33.12 24.40 6.38
N ALA A 493 32.20 23.45 6.22
CA ALA A 493 31.57 22.78 7.37
C ALA A 493 31.28 21.32 7.02
N ALA A 494 31.95 20.38 7.69
CA ALA A 494 31.74 18.95 7.53
C ALA A 494 30.96 18.40 8.72
N ILE A 495 29.82 17.76 8.46
CA ILE A 495 29.08 17.00 9.47
C ILE A 495 29.60 15.57 9.42
N ASN A 496 30.13 15.09 10.53
CA ASN A 496 30.62 13.72 10.66
C ASN A 496 29.47 12.81 11.11
N GLY A 497 29.39 11.62 10.53
CA GLY A 497 28.39 10.62 10.90
C GLY A 497 28.74 9.92 12.19
N VAL A 498 27.72 9.58 12.98
CA VAL A 498 27.83 8.71 14.15
C VAL A 498 27.58 7.27 13.69
N LYS A 499 28.52 6.35 13.96
CA LYS A 499 28.31 4.92 13.71
C LYS A 499 27.29 4.39 14.72
N ILE A 500 26.21 3.76 14.25
CA ILE A 500 25.09 3.32 15.09
C ILE A 500 24.78 1.82 14.99
N ALA A 501 25.45 1.09 14.09
CA ALA A 501 25.40 -0.38 14.04
C ALA A 501 26.74 -0.96 13.54
N SER A 502 27.20 -2.05 14.17
CA SER A 502 28.27 -2.94 13.70
C SER A 502 27.91 -4.39 14.00
N ALA A 503 28.26 -5.31 13.11
CA ALA A 503 27.86 -6.70 13.25
C ALA A 503 28.95 -7.65 13.80
N SER A 504 29.90 -7.09 14.54
CA SER A 504 30.80 -7.84 15.43
C SER A 504 30.20 -8.15 16.81
N ASP A 505 28.94 -7.78 17.07
CA ASP A 505 28.29 -7.97 18.38
C ASP A 505 27.57 -9.33 18.50
N GLU A 506 27.99 -10.34 17.71
CA GLU A 506 27.70 -11.75 18.04
C GLU A 506 28.65 -12.18 19.18
N GLY A 507 28.31 -11.80 20.41
CA GLY A 507 28.95 -12.34 21.62
C GLY A 507 29.38 -11.34 22.68
N ASN A 508 29.30 -10.04 22.40
CA ASN A 508 29.22 -9.02 23.45
C ASN A 508 27.80 -8.50 23.45
N GLU A 509 27.16 -8.53 24.63
CA GLU A 509 26.06 -7.61 24.91
C GLU A 509 26.47 -6.24 24.39
N ILE A 510 25.65 -5.71 23.47
CA ILE A 510 25.69 -4.30 23.10
C ILE A 510 25.61 -3.55 24.43
N THR A 511 26.72 -3.01 24.91
CA THR A 511 26.73 -2.20 26.12
C THR A 511 26.03 -0.89 25.79
N ASN A 512 24.72 -0.92 26.05
CA ASN A 512 23.76 0.16 26.22
C ASN A 512 23.53 1.12 25.04
N ALA A 513 22.95 0.60 23.95
CA ALA A 513 21.70 1.21 23.48
C ALA A 513 20.59 0.55 24.31
N GLY A 514 20.35 1.10 25.50
CA GLY A 514 19.29 0.57 26.36
C GLY A 514 18.00 0.49 25.55
N LYS A 515 17.26 -0.61 25.72
CA LYS A 515 15.89 -0.73 25.23
C LYS A 515 15.18 0.58 25.53
N GLU A 516 14.52 1.19 24.54
CA GLU A 516 13.74 2.41 24.79
C GLU A 516 12.70 2.08 25.87
N GLU A 517 12.83 2.74 27.01
CA GLU A 517 12.04 2.55 28.20
C GLU A 517 11.28 3.83 28.52
N LYS A 518 10.19 3.64 29.25
CA LYS A 518 9.35 4.72 29.76
C LYS A 518 10.02 5.30 30.99
N ILE A 519 10.75 6.40 30.80
CA ILE A 519 11.46 7.14 31.86
C ILE A 519 10.47 7.80 32.81
N TYR A 520 9.34 8.26 32.28
CA TYR A 520 8.26 8.87 33.06
C TYR A 520 6.91 8.64 32.39
N ASP A 521 5.89 8.38 33.18
CA ASP A 521 4.49 8.36 32.76
C ASP A 521 3.59 8.63 33.95
N ASN A 522 2.65 9.56 33.77
CA ASN A 522 1.59 9.85 34.73
C ASN A 522 0.18 9.72 34.12
N GLY A 523 0.08 9.21 32.89
CA GLY A 523 -1.17 8.92 32.23
C GLY A 523 -1.92 7.76 32.88
N ASN A 524 -3.24 7.75 32.71
CA ASN A 524 -4.11 6.68 33.20
C ASN A 524 -5.39 6.61 32.36
N ILE A 525 -6.18 5.54 32.56
CA ILE A 525 -7.39 5.25 31.77
C ILE A 525 -8.67 5.95 32.28
N TYR A 526 -8.57 6.78 33.33
CA TYR A 526 -9.72 7.47 33.87
C TYR A 526 -10.07 8.71 33.03
N GLY A 527 -11.28 9.24 33.27
CA GLY A 527 -11.68 10.53 32.69
C GLY A 527 -10.65 11.62 32.99
N VAL A 528 -10.42 12.46 31.99
CA VAL A 528 -9.51 13.61 32.07
C VAL A 528 -10.32 14.90 32.27
N ASN A 529 -9.65 15.95 32.73
CA ASN A 529 -9.99 17.38 32.61
C ASN A 529 -8.86 18.07 31.80
N ASN A 530 -8.90 19.38 31.58
CA ASN A 530 -7.77 20.15 31.02
C ASN A 530 -7.25 21.21 31.97
N GLY A 531 -6.06 21.72 31.70
CA GLY A 531 -5.47 22.82 32.47
C GLY A 531 -4.84 22.30 33.76
N PRO A 532 -3.67 21.65 33.70
CA PRO A 532 -3.00 21.17 34.90
C PRO A 532 -2.66 22.34 35.81
N VAL A 533 -3.03 22.21 37.10
CA VAL A 533 -2.73 23.20 38.15
C VAL A 533 -1.46 22.87 38.92
N SER A 534 -0.89 21.69 38.68
CA SER A 534 0.38 21.23 39.25
C SER A 534 1.42 21.07 38.15
N ALA A 535 2.68 21.41 38.44
CA ALA A 535 3.78 21.25 37.50
C ALA A 535 4.07 19.76 37.20
N THR A 536 4.16 19.41 35.91
CA THR A 536 4.60 18.08 35.46
C THR A 536 6.12 18.01 35.50
N GLN A 537 6.65 17.11 36.32
CA GLN A 537 8.08 16.99 36.57
C GLN A 537 8.51 15.53 36.60
N PHE A 538 9.67 15.25 36.01
CA PHE A 538 10.35 13.97 36.11
C PHE A 538 11.80 14.17 36.53
N ALA A 539 12.44 13.10 36.99
CA ALA A 539 13.84 13.11 37.35
C ALA A 539 14.55 11.95 36.68
N VAL A 540 15.82 12.16 36.33
CA VAL A 540 16.74 11.12 35.89
C VAL A 540 17.89 11.05 36.88
N THR A 541 18.26 9.85 37.32
CA THR A 541 19.30 9.62 38.34
C THR A 541 20.69 9.40 37.74
N GLN A 542 20.74 9.05 36.46
CA GLN A 542 21.95 8.91 35.65
C GLN A 542 21.75 9.63 34.30
N THR A 543 22.84 9.85 33.56
CA THR A 543 22.73 10.45 32.22
C THR A 543 21.78 9.63 31.37
N THR A 544 20.73 10.25 30.84
CA THR A 544 19.65 9.55 30.14
C THR A 544 19.42 10.18 28.78
N PHE A 545 19.42 9.36 27.72
CA PHE A 545 19.08 9.81 26.38
C PHE A 545 17.57 9.85 26.22
N ILE A 546 16.99 11.02 26.03
CA ILE A 546 15.56 11.21 25.82
C ILE A 546 15.27 11.16 24.32
N THR A 547 14.52 10.14 23.91
CA THR A 547 14.16 9.87 22.51
C THR A 547 12.83 10.49 22.12
N ARG A 548 11.87 10.55 23.06
CA ARG A 548 10.51 11.01 22.79
C ARG A 548 9.81 11.56 24.04
N ILE A 549 9.02 12.62 23.85
CA ILE A 549 8.12 13.17 24.87
C ILE A 549 6.73 13.31 24.25
N GLU A 550 5.70 12.91 24.99
CA GLU A 550 4.30 12.89 24.54
C GLU A 550 3.43 13.62 25.56
N ASN A 551 2.69 14.66 25.14
CA ASN A 551 1.66 15.30 25.95
C ASN A 551 0.26 14.94 25.42
N TYR A 552 -0.73 14.74 26.29
CA TYR A 552 -2.08 14.34 25.89
C TYR A 552 -3.07 15.50 25.94
N HIS A 553 -3.81 15.76 24.86
CA HIS A 553 -4.76 16.87 24.66
C HIS A 553 -6.09 16.30 24.14
N TYR A 554 -6.86 15.60 24.97
CA TYR A 554 -8.02 14.82 24.50
C TYR A 554 -9.28 15.66 24.21
N PHE A 555 -9.54 16.68 25.01
CA PHE A 555 -10.78 17.46 24.90
C PHE A 555 -10.84 18.33 23.64
N ASN A 556 -12.05 18.75 23.28
CA ASN A 556 -12.34 19.60 22.12
C ASN A 556 -11.97 18.97 20.77
N ASN A 557 -12.07 17.64 20.64
CA ASN A 557 -11.62 16.87 19.46
C ASN A 557 -10.11 16.98 19.20
N GLY A 558 -9.32 17.17 20.26
CA GLY A 558 -7.89 17.39 20.19
C GLY A 558 -7.49 18.84 19.95
N LYS A 559 -6.18 19.12 19.93
CA LYS A 559 -5.67 20.48 19.71
C LYS A 559 -4.55 20.49 18.68
N GLN A 560 -4.51 21.53 17.83
CA GLN A 560 -3.41 21.74 16.89
C GLN A 560 -2.06 21.73 17.62
N PRO A 561 -1.10 20.87 17.21
CA PRO A 561 0.18 20.70 17.90
C PRO A 561 0.96 22.00 18.09
N GLY A 562 1.28 22.31 19.34
CA GLY A 562 2.16 23.40 19.72
C GLY A 562 3.59 22.91 19.98
N THR A 563 4.25 23.43 21.01
CA THR A 563 5.62 23.07 21.36
C THR A 563 5.73 22.49 22.76
N ILE A 564 6.66 21.54 22.94
CA ILE A 564 7.05 21.00 24.24
C ILE A 564 8.46 21.51 24.58
N THR A 565 8.68 21.94 25.82
CA THR A 565 9.99 22.43 26.32
C THR A 565 10.31 21.76 27.65
N LEU A 566 11.57 21.43 27.90
CA LEU A 566 12.04 21.02 29.22
C LEU A 566 12.73 22.20 29.94
N VAL A 567 12.56 22.27 31.26
CA VAL A 567 13.26 23.23 32.12
C VAL A 567 13.98 22.46 33.21
N ASN A 568 15.30 22.60 33.29
CA ASN A 568 16.07 21.95 34.35
C ASN A 568 15.94 22.69 35.70
N ALA A 569 16.52 22.11 36.76
CA ALA A 569 16.46 22.67 38.11
C ALA A 569 17.03 24.10 38.26
N TRP A 570 17.90 24.53 37.34
CA TRP A 570 18.47 25.89 37.31
C TRP A 570 17.68 26.87 36.43
N GLY A 571 16.51 26.48 35.93
CA GLY A 571 15.66 27.33 35.08
C GLY A 571 16.10 27.39 33.61
N LYS A 572 17.13 26.64 33.19
CA LYS A 572 17.54 26.59 31.78
C LYS A 572 16.50 25.83 30.96
N LYS A 573 15.99 26.50 29.92
CA LYS A 573 15.10 25.91 28.92
C LYS A 573 15.90 25.06 27.93
N ILE A 574 15.35 23.90 27.58
CA ILE A 574 15.88 22.93 26.62
C ILE A 574 14.72 22.61 25.67
N GLY A 575 14.87 22.93 24.39
CA GLY A 575 13.75 23.14 23.45
C GLY A 575 13.57 24.65 23.16
N PRO A 576 12.40 25.10 22.67
CA PRO A 576 11.17 24.35 22.40
C PRO A 576 11.29 23.43 21.18
N TRP A 577 10.61 22.28 21.21
CA TRP A 577 10.44 21.42 20.04
C TRP A 577 9.00 21.52 19.56
N GLN A 578 8.83 21.76 18.26
CA GLN A 578 7.52 21.70 17.60
C GLN A 578 7.00 20.27 17.64
N ALA A 579 5.81 20.07 18.22
CA ALA A 579 5.18 18.78 18.31
C ALA A 579 4.44 18.42 17.01
N SER A 580 4.34 17.13 16.74
CA SER A 580 3.39 16.56 15.76
C SER A 580 2.19 15.95 16.48
N GLY A 581 1.03 15.95 15.82
CA GLY A 581 -0.22 15.47 16.37
C GLY A 581 -0.49 14.03 15.96
N THR A 582 -0.81 13.15 16.90
CA THR A 582 -1.24 11.76 16.61
C THR A 582 -2.61 11.45 17.22
N LEU A 583 -3.21 10.35 16.77
CA LEU A 583 -4.57 9.95 17.16
C LEU A 583 -4.63 9.49 18.62
N GLY A 584 -5.68 9.94 19.32
CA GLY A 584 -6.03 9.49 20.65
C GLY A 584 -7.07 8.37 20.67
N GLN A 585 -7.55 8.06 21.88
CA GLN A 585 -8.63 7.10 22.07
C GLN A 585 -9.88 7.51 21.26
N GLY A 586 -10.49 6.55 20.56
CA GLY A 586 -11.67 6.82 19.72
C GLY A 586 -11.37 7.57 18.42
N GLY A 587 -10.10 7.71 18.02
CA GLY A 587 -9.72 8.36 16.75
C GLY A 587 -9.68 9.88 16.80
N VAL A 588 -9.59 10.47 18.00
CA VAL A 588 -9.51 11.93 18.16
C VAL A 588 -8.19 12.45 17.57
N GLN A 589 -8.28 13.34 16.58
CA GLN A 589 -7.13 13.91 15.87
C GLN A 589 -6.30 14.81 16.78
N ASN A 590 -4.97 14.74 16.69
CA ASN A 590 -4.03 15.55 17.48
C ASN A 590 -4.21 15.45 19.01
N ALA A 591 -4.73 14.32 19.50
CA ALA A 591 -4.89 14.10 20.92
C ALA A 591 -3.55 13.83 21.62
N TYR A 592 -2.53 13.35 20.90
CA TYR A 592 -1.16 13.30 21.43
C TYR A 592 -0.28 14.29 20.69
N TRP A 593 0.46 15.08 21.44
CA TRP A 593 1.52 15.95 20.94
C TRP A 593 2.85 15.26 21.18
N VAL A 594 3.54 14.90 20.11
CA VAL A 594 4.76 14.09 20.16
C VAL A 594 5.96 14.92 19.70
N VAL A 595 7.02 14.96 20.51
CA VAL A 595 8.33 15.50 20.11
C VAL A 595 9.40 14.42 20.24
N ARG A 596 10.42 14.48 19.36
CA ARG A 596 11.57 13.56 19.38
C ARG A 596 12.87 14.34 19.55
N PRO A 597 13.21 14.75 20.79
CA PRO A 597 14.29 15.70 21.02
C PRO A 597 15.68 15.08 20.83
N ASN A 598 15.84 13.77 21.04
CA ASN A 598 17.10 13.03 20.88
C ASN A 598 18.28 13.69 21.62
N ILE A 599 18.08 14.01 22.91
CA ILE A 599 19.06 14.71 23.74
C ILE A 599 19.53 13.86 24.92
N SER A 600 20.80 13.97 25.31
CA SER A 600 21.26 13.47 26.61
C SER A 600 20.94 14.48 27.71
N LEU A 601 20.21 14.05 28.74
CA LEU A 601 19.99 14.82 29.95
C LEU A 601 20.93 14.32 31.06
N PRO A 602 21.72 15.20 31.70
CA PRO A 602 22.44 14.83 32.90
C PRO A 602 21.47 14.51 34.06
N PRO A 603 21.95 13.81 35.11
CA PRO A 603 21.18 13.57 36.33
C PRO A 603 20.56 14.86 36.85
N GLY A 604 19.27 14.83 37.16
CA GLY A 604 18.57 16.02 37.62
C GLY A 604 17.06 15.94 37.45
N LYS A 605 16.40 16.99 37.92
CA LYS A 605 14.96 17.17 37.83
C LYS A 605 14.62 18.12 36.68
N TYR A 606 13.62 17.74 35.90
CA TYR A 606 13.17 18.46 34.71
C TYR A 606 11.66 18.71 34.79
N THR A 607 11.25 19.93 34.47
CA THR A 607 9.84 20.34 34.36
C THR A 607 9.46 20.38 32.87
N VAL A 608 8.31 19.79 32.53
CA VAL A 608 7.77 19.82 31.18
C VAL A 608 6.87 21.03 31.03
N LEU A 609 7.11 21.85 30.03
CA LEU A 609 6.26 22.97 29.64
C LEU A 609 5.59 22.65 28.31
N ASP A 610 4.28 22.86 28.27
CA ASP A 610 3.45 22.80 27.09
C ASP A 610 3.08 24.23 26.65
N SER A 611 3.05 24.51 25.35
CA SER A 611 2.70 25.84 24.84
C SER A 611 1.20 26.17 24.92
N ASP A 612 0.33 25.18 25.07
CA ASP A 612 -1.12 25.35 25.29
C ASP A 612 -1.58 24.55 26.52
N PRO A 613 -1.14 24.95 27.73
CA PRO A 613 -1.44 24.22 28.96
C PRO A 613 -2.95 24.17 29.24
N ALA A 614 -3.73 25.14 28.75
CA ALA A 614 -5.18 25.15 28.92
C ALA A 614 -5.88 23.96 28.24
N SER A 615 -5.25 23.36 27.22
CA SER A 615 -5.74 22.18 26.51
C SER A 615 -5.10 20.86 26.95
N TRP A 616 -4.11 20.91 27.85
CA TRP A 616 -3.34 19.75 28.28
C TRP A 616 -4.14 18.93 29.29
N SER A 617 -4.36 17.65 28.97
CA SER A 617 -5.17 16.72 29.76
C SER A 617 -4.55 16.46 31.13
N THR A 618 -5.38 16.38 32.15
CA THR A 618 -4.98 16.12 33.54
C THR A 618 -6.11 15.46 34.33
N ASN A 619 -5.81 14.83 35.46
CA ASN A 619 -6.84 14.44 36.43
C ASN A 619 -6.31 14.30 37.86
N THR A 620 -7.20 14.05 38.80
CA THR A 620 -6.88 13.87 40.22
C THR A 620 -5.86 12.76 40.47
N GLN A 621 -5.90 11.67 39.70
CA GLN A 621 -5.00 10.51 39.83
C GLN A 621 -3.58 10.84 39.38
N SER A 622 -3.42 11.79 38.45
CA SER A 622 -2.12 12.38 38.09
C SER A 622 -1.67 13.50 39.04
N ALA A 623 -2.36 13.71 40.18
CA ALA A 623 -2.20 14.85 41.07
C ALA A 623 -2.38 16.22 40.38
N ASN A 624 -3.30 16.27 39.42
CA ASN A 624 -3.58 17.42 38.55
C ASN A 624 -2.35 17.94 37.78
N LYS A 625 -1.41 17.03 37.45
CA LYS A 625 -0.30 17.28 36.54
C LYS A 625 -0.73 16.99 35.10
N GLY A 626 -0.15 17.67 34.14
CA GLY A 626 -0.43 17.40 32.73
C GLY A 626 0.07 16.00 32.37
N PHE A 627 -0.73 15.25 31.62
CA PHE A 627 -0.39 13.89 31.17
C PHE A 627 0.81 13.96 30.22
N THR A 628 1.92 13.37 30.64
CA THR A 628 3.15 13.24 29.86
C THR A 628 3.68 11.83 29.94
N THR A 629 4.13 11.32 28.80
CA THR A 629 5.07 10.20 28.74
C THR A 629 6.43 10.68 28.25
N VAL A 630 7.50 10.26 28.92
CA VAL A 630 8.90 10.47 28.48
C VAL A 630 9.53 9.12 28.22
N TRP A 631 10.11 8.96 27.04
CA TRP A 631 10.81 7.76 26.60
C TRP A 631 12.29 8.04 26.40
N GLY A 632 13.10 7.02 26.64
CA GLY A 632 14.54 7.13 26.53
C GLY A 632 15.26 5.88 26.99
N TYR A 633 16.57 5.98 27.14
CA TYR A 633 17.38 4.93 27.74
C TYR A 633 18.52 5.55 28.54
N THR A 634 18.86 4.91 29.65
CA THR A 634 19.98 5.36 30.48
C THR A 634 21.32 5.00 29.84
N GLN A 635 22.29 5.91 29.93
CA GLN A 635 23.65 5.76 29.40
C GLN A 635 24.62 5.31 30.49
#